data_AF-A0A196M946-F1
#
_entry.id   AF-A0A196M946-F1
#
_cell.length_a   1.000
_cell.length_b   1.000
_cell.length_c   1.000
_cell.angle_alpha   90.00
_cell.angle_beta   90.00
_cell.angle_gamma   90.00
#
_symmetry.space_group_name_H-M   'P 1'
#
loop_
_entity.id
_entity.type
_entity.pdbx_description
1 polymer ?
#
loop_
_entity_poly.entity_id
_entity_poly.type
_entity_poly.pdbx_seq_one_letter_code
_entity_poly.pdbx_strand_id
1 'polypeptide(L)' 'MTRLLHRFFRTWTHTARLMVGLPDYDAYRRHMADLHPEQPVMDRTQFFRDRQEARYGGKNGGRCC' A
#
# COMPACT_ATOMS: atom_id res chain seq x y z
N MET A 1 16.76 16.56 18.44
CA MET A 1 15.29 16.70 18.35
C MET A 1 14.67 16.19 17.04
N THR A 2 15.24 16.49 15.87
CA THR A 2 14.61 16.26 14.55
C THR A 2 14.27 14.79 14.25
N ARG A 3 15.10 13.84 14.65
CA ARG A 3 14.87 12.39 14.40
C ARG A 3 13.66 11.81 15.15
N LEU A 4 13.34 12.35 16.34
CA LEU A 4 12.18 11.94 17.14
C LEU A 4 10.87 12.44 16.51
N LEU A 5 10.85 13.71 16.11
CA LEU A 5 9.74 14.32 15.37
C LEU A 5 9.46 13.56 14.06
N HIS A 6 10.50 13.21 13.32
CA HIS A 6 10.36 12.48 12.06
C HIS A 6 9.80 11.06 12.25
N ARG A 7 10.24 10.36 13.31
CA ARG A 7 9.73 9.02 13.65
C ARG A 7 8.27 9.08 14.07
N PHE A 8 7.91 10.07 14.88
CA PHE A 8 6.52 10.30 15.31
C PHE A 8 5.60 10.59 14.11
N PHE A 9 5.99 11.51 13.23
CA PHE A 9 5.19 11.83 12.05
C PHE A 9 5.02 10.61 11.12
N ARG A 10 6.07 9.78 10.98
CA ARG A 10 5.99 8.54 10.20
C ARG A 10 5.00 7.53 10.81
N THR A 11 5.01 7.35 12.13
CA THR A 11 4.06 6.44 12.80
C THR A 11 2.62 6.94 12.72
N TRP A 12 2.39 8.23 12.93
CA TRP A 12 1.05 8.82 12.86
C TRP A 12 0.46 8.78 11.45
N THR A 13 1.27 9.10 10.44
CA THR A 13 0.82 9.00 9.04
C THR A 13 0.56 7.55 8.62
N HIS A 14 1.28 6.57 9.16
CA HIS A 14 0.98 5.16 8.93
C HIS A 14 -0.37 4.77 9.56
N THR A 15 -0.61 5.14 10.81
CA THR A 15 -1.89 4.88 11.51
C THR A 15 -3.07 5.56 10.80
N ALA A 16 -2.92 6.82 10.37
CA ALA A 16 -3.96 7.55 9.65
C ALA A 16 -4.31 6.89 8.29
N ARG A 17 -3.29 6.42 7.55
CA ARG A 17 -3.50 5.67 6.30
C ARG A 17 -4.28 4.37 6.53
N LEU A 18 -3.96 3.63 7.60
CA LEU A 18 -4.69 2.42 7.96
C LEU A 18 -6.17 2.71 8.29
N MET A 19 -6.47 3.80 9.02
CA MET A 19 -7.84 4.18 9.35
C MET A 19 -8.71 4.49 8.13
N VAL A 20 -8.14 5.10 7.09
CA VAL A 20 -8.86 5.41 5.84
C VAL A 20 -8.89 4.21 4.87
N GLY A 21 -8.13 3.15 5.18
CA GLY A 21 -7.89 2.03 4.29
C GLY A 21 -7.14 2.46 3.02
N LEU A 22 -6.23 3.43 3.16
CA LEU A 22 -5.40 3.94 2.06
C LEU A 22 -4.06 3.18 2.05
N PRO A 23 -3.85 2.28 1.08
CA PRO A 23 -2.61 1.52 1.00
C PRO A 23 -1.45 2.39 0.50
N ASP A 24 -0.26 2.20 1.07
CA ASP A 24 0.93 2.99 0.78
C ASP A 24 1.84 2.27 -0.25
N TYR A 25 2.23 2.97 -1.30
CA TYR A 25 3.00 2.39 -2.40
C TYR A 25 4.43 2.00 -1.99
N ASP A 26 5.09 2.78 -1.13
CA ASP A 26 6.45 2.46 -0.68
C ASP A 26 6.45 1.25 0.24
N ALA A 27 5.42 1.12 1.09
CA ALA A 27 5.20 -0.08 1.89
C ALA A 27 4.96 -1.32 1.01
N TYR A 28 4.14 -1.20 -0.04
CA TYR A 28 3.95 -2.27 -1.04
C TYR A 28 5.26 -2.64 -1.74
N ARG A 29 6.02 -1.65 -2.23
CA ARG A 29 7.29 -1.89 -2.92
C ARG A 29 8.29 -2.61 -2.03
N ARG A 30 8.38 -2.21 -0.75
CA ARG A 30 9.25 -2.87 0.22
C ARG A 30 8.80 -4.29 0.50
N HIS A 31 7.49 -4.51 0.69
CA HIS A 31 6.93 -5.84 0.87
C HIS A 31 7.24 -6.77 -0.32
N MET A 32 7.07 -6.28 -1.56
CA MET A 32 7.42 -7.05 -2.76
C MET A 32 8.92 -7.36 -2.81
N ALA A 33 9.78 -6.39 -2.50
CA ALA A 33 11.22 -6.62 -2.46
C ALA A 33 11.63 -7.65 -1.39
N ASP A 34 10.99 -7.63 -0.23
CA ASP A 34 11.32 -8.48 0.91
C ASP A 34 10.75 -9.91 0.77
N LEU A 35 9.54 -10.07 0.23
CA LEU A 35 8.81 -11.35 0.21
C LEU A 35 8.61 -11.95 -1.18
N HIS A 36 8.68 -11.14 -2.24
CA HIS A 36 8.41 -11.55 -3.61
C HIS A 36 9.45 -10.99 -4.60
N PRO A 37 10.76 -11.20 -4.36
CA PRO A 37 11.82 -10.58 -5.15
C PRO A 37 11.82 -11.03 -6.63
N GLU A 38 11.21 -12.18 -6.93
CA GLU A 38 11.08 -12.74 -8.28
C GLU A 38 9.87 -12.19 -9.07
N GLN A 39 8.95 -11.47 -8.41
CA GLN A 39 7.76 -10.96 -9.04
C GLN A 39 7.96 -9.50 -9.51
N PRO A 40 7.43 -9.14 -10.69
CA PRO A 40 7.47 -7.76 -11.15
C PRO A 40 6.63 -6.87 -10.24
N VAL A 41 7.24 -5.77 -9.77
CA VAL A 41 6.55 -4.78 -8.93
C VAL A 41 5.73 -3.85 -9.81
N MET A 42 4.44 -3.68 -9.48
CA MET A 42 3.59 -2.71 -10.16
C MET A 42 4.15 -1.29 -10.04
N ASP A 43 3.95 -0.47 -11.07
CA ASP A 43 4.18 0.96 -10.94
C ASP A 43 3.11 1.62 -10.03
N ARG A 44 3.36 2.87 -9.64
CA ARG A 44 2.48 3.60 -8.71
C ARG A 44 1.06 3.78 -9.24
N THR A 45 0.90 4.03 -10.53
CA THR A 45 -0.40 4.22 -11.17
C THR A 45 -1.16 2.90 -11.26
N GLN A 46 -0.47 1.82 -11.62
CA GLN A 46 -1.01 0.47 -11.64
C GLN A 46 -1.49 0.05 -10.25
N PHE A 47 -0.66 0.25 -9.23
CA PHE A 47 -1.04 -0.01 -7.84
C PHE A 47 -2.29 0.77 -7.43
N PHE A 48 -2.36 2.07 -7.76
CA PHE A 48 -3.54 2.87 -7.41
C PHE A 48 -4.80 2.40 -8.13
N ARG A 49 -4.70 2.00 -9.40
CA ARG A 49 -5.83 1.43 -10.15
C ARG A 49 -6.27 0.08 -9.57
N ASP A 50 -5.34 -0.81 -9.29
CA ASP A 50 -5.58 -2.11 -8.63
C ASP A 50 -6.35 -1.94 -7.31
N ARG A 51 -5.95 -0.97 -6.47
CA ARG A 51 -6.63 -0.70 -5.19
C ARG A 51 -8.01 -0.08 -5.35
N GLN A 52 -8.19 0.78 -6.35
CA GLN A 52 -9.51 1.31 -6.68
C GLN A 52 -10.43 0.22 -7.24
N GLU A 53 -9.93 -0.65 -8.11
CA GLU A 53 -10.70 -1.76 -8.66
C GLU A 53 -11.07 -2.78 -7.58
N ALA A 54 -10.15 -3.11 -6.67
CA ALA A 54 -10.43 -3.97 -5.53
C ALA A 54 -11.53 -3.39 -4.61
N ARG A 55 -11.60 -2.05 -4.48
CA ARG A 55 -12.57 -1.37 -3.59
C ARG A 55 -13.89 -1.01 -4.27
N TYR A 56 -13.87 -0.65 -5.55
CA TYR A 56 -14.99 -0.04 -6.27
C TYR A 56 -15.33 -0.74 -7.60
N GLY A 57 -14.50 -1.68 -8.06
CA GLY A 57 -14.55 -2.26 -9.41
C GLY A 57 -15.76 -3.15 -9.70
N GLY A 58 -16.58 -3.50 -8.71
CA GLY A 58 -17.96 -3.98 -8.86
C GLY A 58 -18.24 -5.20 -9.77
N LYS A 59 -17.24 -5.78 -10.44
CA LYS A 59 -17.46 -6.84 -11.44
C LYS A 59 -16.76 -8.16 -11.14
N ASN A 60 -15.77 -8.23 -10.24
CA ASN A 60 -15.12 -9.49 -9.84
C ASN A 60 -14.48 -9.44 -8.43
N GLY A 61 -15.13 -8.76 -7.48
CA GLY A 61 -14.66 -8.76 -6.09
C GLY A 61 -14.77 -10.15 -5.46
N GLY A 62 -13.70 -10.95 -5.50
CA GLY A 62 -13.56 -12.15 -4.68
C GLY A 62 -13.97 -13.48 -5.30
N ARG A 63 -13.38 -13.86 -6.44
CA ARG A 63 -13.21 -15.29 -6.75
C ARG A 63 -11.73 -15.65 -6.73
N CYS A 64 -11.24 -15.87 -5.51
CA CYS A 64 -10.15 -16.81 -5.30
C CYS A 64 -10.80 -18.17 -5.04
N CYS A 65 -10.94 -18.95 -6.11
CA CYS A 65 -10.95 -20.41 -6.13
C CYS A 65 -10.45 -20.86 -7.51
#